data_AF-A0A1F5H4V2-F1
#
_entry.id   AF-A0A1F5H4V2-F1
#
_cell.length_a   1.000
_cell.length_b   1.000
_cell.length_c   1.000
_cell.angle_alpha   90.00
_cell.angle_beta   90.00
_cell.angle_gamma   90.00
#
_symmetry.space_group_name_H-M   'P 1'
#
loop_
_entity.id
_entity.type
_entity.pdbx_description
1 polymer ?
#
loop_
_entity_poly.entity_id
_entity_poly.type
_entity_poly.pdbx_seq_one_letter_code
_entity_poly.pdbx_strand_id
1 'polypeptide(L)'
;MPDFDKDPPEDQDPRLPNLNIKKETNELEGVPVDPPPEPVSPQPPQPKTPEELLEEAKALSSMPVSSGESIAAKEKMSDLEKDKTDGSKSSPIGLFLAAIFLVAISGTGGYFLGKGSTGQKTILPSTAPSSQPAVNVPPTPSPSPLPSPSPAAIGDKVKLASGLTLTLDKVWLDSAYAKSKAALPDKVQVDVQVTFANEESNALSYTPTDFILKDLQDLEYKTVLNASKEYKALTLGSLLPGATIIGGVSFIAPKTEKSFRLVYEDAEIAFSLP
;
A
#
# COMPACT_ATOMS: atom_id res chain seq x y z
N MET A 1 -44.66 -2.35 -41.42
CA MET A 1 -44.15 -1.66 -40.22
C MET A 1 -44.70 -2.41 -39.03
N PRO A 2 -43.91 -3.19 -38.29
CA PRO A 2 -44.39 -3.87 -37.10
C PRO A 2 -44.25 -2.96 -35.87
N ASP A 3 -45.35 -2.77 -35.16
CA ASP A 3 -45.44 -2.09 -33.87
C ASP A 3 -44.70 -2.87 -32.78
N PHE A 4 -43.83 -2.17 -32.05
CA PHE A 4 -42.95 -2.69 -30.99
C PHE A 4 -43.27 -2.06 -29.63
N ASP A 5 -44.56 -1.87 -29.32
CA ASP A 5 -45.00 -1.49 -27.98
C ASP A 5 -45.56 -2.72 -27.25
N LYS A 6 -44.67 -3.40 -26.52
CA LYS A 6 -45.07 -4.34 -25.46
C LYS A 6 -43.96 -4.41 -24.42
N ASP A 7 -44.11 -3.60 -23.39
CA ASP A 7 -43.34 -3.74 -22.16
C ASP A 7 -43.59 -5.13 -21.54
N PRO A 8 -42.54 -5.85 -21.12
CA PRO A 8 -42.70 -7.08 -20.37
C PRO A 8 -43.11 -6.78 -18.92
N PRO A 9 -43.95 -7.64 -18.30
CA PRO A 9 -44.32 -7.49 -16.90
C PRO A 9 -43.13 -7.73 -15.96
N GLU A 10 -43.01 -6.89 -14.94
CA GLU A 10 -42.12 -7.09 -13.79
C GLU A 10 -42.42 -8.43 -13.10
N ASP A 11 -41.52 -9.38 -13.29
CA ASP A 11 -41.49 -10.65 -12.57
C ASP A 11 -40.85 -10.40 -11.20
N GLN A 12 -41.67 -10.19 -10.18
CA GLN A 12 -41.21 -10.10 -8.79
C GLN A 12 -40.81 -11.50 -8.29
N ASP A 13 -39.51 -11.74 -8.17
CA ASP A 13 -38.96 -12.98 -7.59
C ASP A 13 -39.27 -13.05 -6.07
N PRO A 14 -40.12 -13.99 -5.60
CA PRO A 14 -40.57 -14.06 -4.22
C PRO A 14 -39.56 -14.72 -3.26
N ARG A 15 -38.28 -14.85 -3.63
CA ARG A 15 -37.28 -15.63 -2.87
C ARG A 15 -36.31 -14.82 -2.01
N LEU A 16 -36.49 -13.50 -1.87
CA LEU A 16 -35.66 -12.72 -0.95
C LEU A 16 -36.26 -12.71 0.47
N PRO A 17 -35.59 -13.29 1.48
CA PRO A 17 -36.03 -13.20 2.87
C PRO A 17 -35.94 -11.75 3.34
N ASN A 18 -37.06 -11.27 3.88
CA ASN A 18 -37.23 -9.94 4.43
C ASN A 18 -36.38 -9.80 5.72
N LEU A 19 -35.17 -9.23 5.61
CA LEU A 19 -34.27 -8.97 6.74
C LEU A 19 -34.75 -7.73 7.50
N ASN A 20 -35.90 -7.85 8.17
CA ASN A 20 -36.37 -6.87 9.12
C ASN A 20 -35.62 -7.06 10.45
N ILE A 21 -34.43 -6.46 10.55
CA ILE A 21 -33.59 -6.48 11.75
C ILE A 21 -34.29 -5.64 12.82
N LYS A 22 -34.99 -6.31 13.73
CA LYS A 22 -35.42 -5.74 15.02
C LYS A 22 -34.19 -5.23 15.76
N LYS A 23 -34.11 -3.91 15.95
CA LYS A 23 -33.24 -3.30 16.97
C LYS A 23 -33.76 -3.72 18.34
N GLU A 24 -33.10 -4.69 18.95
CA GLU A 24 -33.29 -5.04 20.36
C GLU A 24 -32.35 -4.15 21.18
N THR A 25 -32.91 -3.06 21.72
CA THR A 25 -32.27 -2.21 22.72
C THR A 25 -32.32 -2.94 24.06
N ASN A 26 -31.24 -3.64 24.41
CA ASN A 26 -31.00 -4.10 25.79
C ASN A 26 -30.35 -2.96 26.58
N GLU A 27 -31.17 -2.25 27.35
CA GLU A 27 -30.71 -1.43 28.48
C GLU A 27 -30.25 -2.37 29.61
N LEU A 28 -28.96 -2.63 29.66
CA LEU A 28 -28.31 -3.23 30.84
C LEU A 28 -28.04 -2.10 31.84
N GLU A 29 -28.86 -2.06 32.90
CA GLU A 29 -28.62 -1.24 34.09
C GLU A 29 -27.20 -1.51 34.62
N GLY A 30 -26.40 -0.43 34.64
CA GLY A 30 -25.01 -0.46 35.05
C GLY A 30 -24.86 -0.71 36.55
N VAL A 31 -24.19 -1.80 36.91
CA VAL A 31 -23.55 -1.93 38.21
C VAL A 31 -22.38 -0.93 38.25
N PRO A 32 -22.23 -0.10 39.29
CA PRO A 32 -21.08 0.79 39.43
C PRO A 32 -19.79 -0.05 39.52
N VAL A 33 -19.02 -0.06 38.44
CA VAL A 33 -17.68 -0.63 38.40
C VAL A 33 -16.73 0.39 39.02
N ASP A 34 -16.01 0.00 40.06
CA ASP A 34 -14.94 0.81 40.66
C ASP A 34 -13.98 1.29 39.56
N PRO A 35 -13.51 2.55 39.63
CA PRO A 35 -12.60 3.09 38.62
C PRO A 35 -11.36 2.19 38.53
N PRO A 36 -10.93 1.80 37.31
CA PRO A 36 -9.73 1.02 37.14
C PRO A 36 -8.54 1.77 37.76
N PRO A 37 -7.60 1.07 38.41
CA PRO A 37 -6.42 1.70 38.99
C PRO A 37 -5.72 2.53 37.92
N GLU A 38 -5.30 3.74 38.30
CA GLU A 38 -4.62 4.64 37.39
C GLU A 38 -3.45 3.92 36.70
N PRO A 39 -3.33 3.99 35.36
CA PRO A 39 -2.22 3.40 34.66
C PRO A 39 -0.94 4.04 35.18
N VAL A 40 -0.11 3.23 35.84
CA VAL A 40 1.24 3.63 36.27
C VAL A 40 1.95 4.09 35.01
N SER A 41 2.16 5.41 34.91
CA SER A 41 2.86 5.99 33.76
C SER A 41 4.23 5.35 33.69
N PRO A 42 4.60 4.68 32.58
CA PRO A 42 5.91 4.09 32.44
C PRO A 42 6.93 5.20 32.57
N GLN A 43 7.74 5.12 33.63
CA GLN A 43 8.80 6.07 33.89
C GLN A 43 9.75 6.03 32.68
N PRO A 44 10.05 7.18 32.05
CA PRO A 44 10.93 7.21 30.90
C PRO A 44 12.27 6.57 31.29
N PRO A 45 12.80 5.65 30.46
CA PRO A 45 14.04 4.95 30.77
C PRO A 45 15.14 5.98 31.03
N GLN A 46 15.79 5.86 32.18
CA GLN A 46 16.91 6.74 32.49
C GLN A 46 18.02 6.52 31.44
N PRO A 47 18.64 7.60 30.96
CA PRO A 47 19.75 7.49 30.01
C PRO A 47 20.89 6.71 30.66
N LYS A 48 21.21 5.54 30.08
CA LYS A 48 22.35 4.72 30.51
C LYS A 48 23.65 5.48 30.28
N THR A 49 24.58 5.35 31.22
CA THR A 49 25.92 5.92 31.06
C THR A 49 26.74 5.12 30.04
N PRO A 50 27.78 5.70 29.42
CA PRO A 50 28.67 4.99 28.51
C PRO A 50 29.32 3.73 29.12
N GLU A 51 29.56 3.73 30.44
CA GLU A 51 30.09 2.56 31.16
C GLU A 51 29.06 1.44 31.26
N GLU A 52 27.78 1.73 31.56
CA GLU A 52 26.72 0.71 31.57
C GLU A 52 26.50 0.07 30.20
N LEU A 53 26.59 0.86 29.12
CA LEU A 53 26.48 0.34 27.76
C LEU A 53 27.62 -0.62 27.41
N LEU A 54 28.83 -0.36 27.94
CA LEU A 54 29.99 -1.23 27.72
C LEU A 54 29.88 -2.53 28.51
N GLU A 55 29.37 -2.49 29.75
CA GLU A 55 29.11 -3.69 30.55
C GLU A 55 28.01 -4.57 29.95
N GLU A 56 26.94 -3.96 29.43
CA GLU A 56 25.85 -4.68 28.77
C GLU A 56 26.31 -5.36 27.47
N ALA A 57 27.14 -4.68 26.66
CA ALA A 57 27.75 -5.29 25.48
C ALA A 57 28.66 -6.48 25.83
N LYS A 58 29.40 -6.38 26.94
CA LYS A 58 30.26 -7.47 27.44
C LYS A 58 29.46 -8.65 27.96
N ALA A 59 28.32 -8.39 28.62
CA ALA A 59 27.40 -9.43 29.06
C ALA A 59 26.78 -10.17 27.87
N LEU A 60 26.31 -9.46 26.84
CA LEU A 60 25.75 -10.07 25.62
C LEU A 60 26.78 -10.89 24.83
N SER A 61 28.04 -10.44 24.79
CA SER A 61 29.12 -11.19 24.14
C SER A 61 29.49 -12.50 24.86
N SER A 62 29.10 -12.65 26.13
CA SER A 62 29.40 -13.85 26.93
C SER A 62 28.28 -14.90 26.93
N MET A 63 27.14 -14.60 26.30
CA MET A 63 26.07 -15.59 26.20
C MET A 63 26.49 -16.69 25.22
N PRO A 64 26.47 -17.98 25.65
CA PRO A 64 26.78 -19.08 24.76
C PRO A 64 25.75 -19.11 23.65
N VAL A 65 26.21 -18.87 22.42
CA VAL A 65 25.40 -19.07 21.22
C VAL A 65 25.06 -20.55 21.20
N SER A 66 23.83 -20.90 21.56
CA SER A 66 23.32 -22.27 21.51
C SER A 66 23.19 -22.65 20.03
N SER A 67 24.31 -23.06 19.45
CA SER A 67 24.38 -23.71 18.14
C SER A 67 23.80 -25.11 18.28
N GLY A 68 22.48 -25.19 18.41
CA GLY A 68 21.72 -26.42 18.26
C GLY A 68 21.76 -26.88 16.81
N GLU A 69 22.77 -27.69 16.50
CA GLU A 69 22.64 -28.95 15.78
C GLU A 69 21.49 -29.04 14.76
N SER A 70 21.78 -28.68 13.50
CA SER A 70 20.99 -29.08 12.34
C SER A 70 21.89 -29.80 11.34
N ILE A 71 22.35 -31.00 11.73
CA ILE A 71 23.05 -31.93 10.84
C ILE A 71 22.35 -33.29 10.95
N ALA A 72 21.19 -33.47 10.30
CA ALA A 72 20.63 -34.80 10.00
C ALA A 72 19.42 -34.70 9.05
N ALA A 73 19.62 -34.25 7.81
CA ALA A 73 18.64 -34.46 6.74
C ALA A 73 19.31 -34.35 5.37
N LYS A 74 20.36 -35.16 5.14
CA LYS A 74 21.01 -35.26 3.85
C LYS A 74 21.37 -36.71 3.52
N GLU A 75 20.37 -37.59 3.52
CA GLU A 75 20.42 -38.87 2.82
C GLU A 75 19.00 -39.42 2.67
N LYS A 76 18.68 -40.01 1.50
CA LYS A 76 17.37 -40.50 1.02
C LYS A 76 16.41 -39.48 0.39
N MET A 77 16.75 -38.96 -0.78
CA MET A 77 15.76 -38.74 -1.86
C MET A 77 16.42 -38.99 -3.22
N SER A 78 16.85 -40.23 -3.46
CA SER A 78 17.30 -40.71 -4.77
C SER A 78 16.78 -42.13 -4.97
N ASP A 79 15.46 -42.33 -4.90
CA ASP A 79 14.77 -43.51 -5.41
C ASP A 79 13.26 -43.32 -5.25
N LEU A 80 12.65 -42.58 -6.17
CA LEU A 80 11.24 -42.75 -6.47
C LEU A 80 10.97 -42.31 -7.91
N GLU A 81 11.63 -43.00 -8.84
CA GLU A 81 11.13 -43.12 -10.19
C GLU A 81 9.96 -44.12 -10.19
N LYS A 82 8.89 -43.76 -10.90
CA LYS A 82 7.75 -44.59 -11.31
C LYS A 82 6.84 -45.14 -10.22
N ASP A 83 5.67 -44.52 -10.07
CA ASP A 83 4.48 -45.28 -10.43
C ASP A 83 3.36 -44.41 -11.02
N LYS A 84 2.77 -44.90 -12.10
CA LYS A 84 1.54 -44.41 -12.74
C LYS A 84 0.41 -45.15 -12.06
N THR A 85 -0.41 -44.53 -11.21
CA THR A 85 -1.78 -45.03 -11.01
C THR A 85 -2.71 -44.00 -10.39
N ASP A 86 -3.96 -44.12 -10.81
CA ASP A 86 -5.14 -43.31 -10.56
C ASP A 86 -5.46 -42.91 -9.12
N GLY A 87 -6.12 -41.76 -9.01
CA GLY A 87 -7.29 -41.55 -8.14
C GLY A 87 -7.10 -41.76 -6.64
N SER A 88 -6.61 -40.75 -5.93
CA SER A 88 -6.69 -40.72 -4.46
C SER A 88 -7.37 -39.46 -3.94
N LYS A 89 -8.49 -39.67 -3.25
CA LYS A 89 -9.33 -38.66 -2.59
C LYS A 89 -8.53 -38.01 -1.46
N SER A 90 -8.27 -36.71 -1.58
CA SER A 90 -7.61 -35.89 -0.56
C SER A 90 -8.43 -35.87 0.73
N SER A 91 -7.83 -36.34 1.83
CA SER A 91 -8.40 -36.34 3.18
C SER A 91 -8.46 -34.92 3.77
N PRO A 92 -9.60 -34.48 4.36
CA PRO A 92 -9.83 -33.11 4.83
C PRO A 92 -9.13 -32.74 6.16
N ILE A 93 -8.35 -33.65 6.76
CA ILE A 93 -7.81 -33.47 8.11
C ILE A 93 -6.56 -32.55 8.14
N GLY A 94 -5.86 -32.38 7.01
CA GLY A 94 -4.67 -31.52 6.93
C GLY A 94 -4.95 -30.01 6.90
N LEU A 95 -6.20 -29.59 6.68
CA LEU A 95 -6.57 -28.19 6.45
C LEU A 95 -6.93 -27.42 7.73
N PHE A 96 -7.14 -28.11 8.86
CA PHE A 96 -7.55 -27.46 10.12
C PHE A 96 -6.37 -26.89 10.93
N LEU A 97 -5.15 -27.42 10.78
CA LEU A 97 -4.01 -26.96 11.58
C LEU A 97 -3.34 -25.69 11.03
N ALA A 98 -3.49 -25.38 9.74
CA ALA A 98 -2.97 -24.15 9.15
C ALA A 98 -3.78 -22.90 9.52
N ALA A 99 -5.04 -23.05 9.96
CA ALA A 99 -5.90 -21.93 10.33
C ALA A 99 -5.63 -21.39 11.76
N ILE A 100 -5.06 -22.19 12.66
CA ILE A 100 -4.84 -21.80 14.05
C ILE A 100 -3.62 -20.87 14.21
N PHE A 101 -2.59 -21.02 13.36
CA PHE A 101 -1.40 -20.16 13.41
C PHE A 101 -1.62 -18.73 12.87
N LEU A 102 -2.68 -18.49 12.09
CA LEU A 102 -2.95 -17.19 11.48
C LEU A 102 -3.73 -16.22 12.40
N VAL A 103 -4.36 -16.72 13.47
CA VAL A 103 -5.15 -15.88 14.39
C VAL A 103 -4.27 -15.22 15.46
N ALA A 104 -3.14 -15.82 15.82
CA ALA A 104 -2.29 -15.34 16.93
C ALA A 104 -1.43 -14.09 16.62
N ILE A 105 -1.35 -13.64 15.36
CA ILE A 105 -0.50 -12.49 14.96
C ILE A 105 -1.32 -11.18 14.82
N SER A 106 -2.64 -11.21 15.03
CA SER A 106 -3.53 -10.05 14.80
C SER A 106 -3.72 -9.10 16.00
N GLY A 107 -3.08 -9.37 17.15
CA GLY A 107 -3.27 -8.57 18.37
C GLY A 107 -2.02 -7.80 18.78
N THR A 108 -1.74 -6.64 18.16
CA THR A 108 -1.00 -5.49 18.74
C THR A 108 -0.65 -4.46 17.66
N GLY A 109 -1.63 -3.65 17.27
CA GLY A 109 -1.41 -2.40 16.54
C GLY A 109 -2.71 -1.64 16.61
N GLY A 110 -2.91 -0.62 17.44
CA GLY A 110 -2.00 0.48 17.71
C GLY A 110 -2.83 1.73 17.45
N TYR A 111 -3.73 2.04 18.39
CA TYR A 111 -4.58 3.22 18.35
C TYR A 111 -3.71 4.47 18.52
N PHE A 112 -3.33 5.12 17.42
CA PHE A 112 -2.88 6.52 17.43
C PHE A 112 -3.97 7.39 16.81
N LEU A 113 -5.02 7.64 17.59
CA LEU A 113 -6.01 8.67 17.26
C LEU A 113 -5.44 10.01 17.73
N GLY A 114 -4.69 10.66 16.83
CA GLY A 114 -4.11 11.99 17.05
C GLY A 114 -5.19 13.04 17.28
N LYS A 115 -5.38 13.41 18.55
CA LYS A 115 -6.06 14.66 18.94
C LYS A 115 -5.04 15.79 18.94
N GLY A 116 -5.26 16.80 18.10
CA GLY A 116 -4.75 18.14 18.35
C GLY A 116 -3.95 18.77 17.22
N SER A 117 -4.58 19.70 16.50
CA SER A 117 -3.99 21.03 16.33
C SER A 117 -5.08 22.00 15.87
N THR A 118 -5.75 22.60 16.84
CA THR A 118 -6.62 23.75 16.62
C THR A 118 -5.72 24.96 16.38
N GLY A 119 -5.28 25.14 15.14
CA GLY A 119 -4.50 26.31 14.73
C GLY A 119 -5.33 27.58 14.90
N GLN A 120 -4.99 28.37 15.92
CA GLN A 120 -5.46 29.74 16.12
C GLN A 120 -5.25 30.56 14.83
N LYS A 121 -6.35 31.03 14.27
CA LYS A 121 -6.36 32.02 13.19
C LYS A 121 -6.05 33.38 13.80
N THR A 122 -4.76 33.76 13.82
CA THR A 122 -4.34 35.12 14.17
C THR A 122 -4.82 36.08 13.08
N ILE A 123 -5.80 36.92 13.44
CA ILE A 123 -6.30 38.01 12.61
C ILE A 123 -5.25 39.12 12.68
N LEU A 124 -4.52 39.38 11.58
CA LEU A 124 -3.68 40.56 11.47
C LEU A 124 -4.53 41.83 11.30
N PRO A 125 -4.18 42.94 11.96
CA PRO A 125 -4.87 44.21 11.80
C PRO A 125 -4.63 44.81 10.41
N SER A 126 -5.74 45.14 9.75
CA SER A 126 -5.83 45.94 8.53
C SER A 126 -5.09 47.26 8.70
N THR A 127 -4.00 47.43 7.95
CA THR A 127 -3.26 48.70 7.87
C THR A 127 -3.79 49.50 6.67
N ALA A 128 -4.12 50.76 6.93
CA ALA A 128 -4.72 51.69 5.99
C ALA A 128 -3.84 51.95 4.75
N PRO A 129 -4.45 52.28 3.59
CA PRO A 129 -3.71 52.61 2.38
C PRO A 129 -2.97 53.95 2.54
N SER A 130 -1.65 53.89 2.54
CA SER A 130 -0.77 55.05 2.38
C SER A 130 -0.69 55.41 0.89
N SER A 131 -1.25 56.56 0.52
CA SER A 131 -1.18 57.15 -0.80
C SER A 131 0.21 57.70 -1.06
N GLN A 132 1.09 56.86 -1.60
CA GLN A 132 2.43 57.24 -2.06
C GLN A 132 2.37 57.69 -3.53
N PRO A 133 3.03 58.79 -3.91
CA PRO A 133 3.03 59.30 -5.28
C PRO A 133 3.66 58.30 -6.26
N ALA A 134 2.98 58.11 -7.40
CA ALA A 134 3.36 57.18 -8.45
C ALA A 134 4.74 57.53 -9.04
N VAL A 135 5.76 56.75 -8.65
CA VAL A 135 7.06 56.74 -9.33
C VAL A 135 6.91 55.86 -10.56
N ASN A 136 7.07 56.45 -11.74
CA ASN A 136 7.03 55.77 -13.03
C ASN A 136 8.30 54.90 -13.20
N VAL A 137 8.24 53.65 -12.72
CA VAL A 137 9.34 52.68 -12.84
C VAL A 137 9.22 51.98 -14.20
N PRO A 138 10.29 51.91 -15.01
CA PRO A 138 10.26 51.22 -16.30
C PRO A 138 9.86 49.74 -16.13
N PRO A 139 9.11 49.15 -17.09
CA PRO A 139 8.60 47.80 -16.98
C PRO A 139 9.75 46.80 -16.88
N THR A 140 9.84 46.10 -15.76
CA THR A 140 10.76 44.98 -15.56
C THR A 140 10.44 43.91 -16.62
N PRO A 141 11.43 43.41 -17.38
CA PRO A 141 11.18 42.38 -18.38
C PRO A 141 10.55 41.16 -17.71
N SER A 142 9.45 40.67 -18.29
CA SER A 142 8.75 39.47 -17.83
C SER A 142 9.74 38.31 -17.81
N PRO A 143 9.87 37.57 -16.69
CA PRO A 143 10.75 36.41 -16.65
C PRO A 143 10.32 35.41 -17.72
N SER A 144 11.28 34.89 -18.48
CA SER A 144 11.06 33.81 -19.43
C SER A 144 10.51 32.60 -18.65
N PRO A 145 9.45 31.92 -19.13
CA PRO A 145 8.90 30.76 -18.46
C PRO A 145 10.01 29.72 -18.29
N LEU A 146 10.16 29.23 -17.06
CA LEU A 146 11.05 28.12 -16.77
C LEU A 146 10.50 26.90 -17.53
N PRO A 147 11.33 26.15 -18.29
CA PRO A 147 10.86 24.97 -18.99
C PRO A 147 10.26 24.00 -17.97
N SER A 148 9.02 23.55 -18.20
CA SER A 148 8.44 22.49 -17.38
C SER A 148 9.33 21.25 -17.47
N PRO A 149 9.60 20.58 -16.34
CA PRO A 149 10.36 19.33 -16.37
C PRO A 149 9.64 18.32 -17.25
N SER A 150 10.37 17.70 -18.16
CA SER A 150 9.86 16.56 -18.92
C SER A 150 9.58 15.42 -17.94
N PRO A 151 8.46 14.68 -18.08
CA PRO A 151 8.21 13.49 -17.28
C PRO A 151 9.31 12.45 -17.50
N ALA A 152 9.62 11.68 -16.45
CA ALA A 152 10.63 10.62 -16.50
C ALA A 152 10.17 9.44 -17.36
N ALA A 153 11.11 8.65 -17.88
CA ALA A 153 10.84 7.46 -18.68
C ALA A 153 11.07 6.15 -17.90
N ILE A 154 10.71 5.00 -18.51
CA ILE A 154 11.03 3.67 -17.97
C ILE A 154 12.56 3.55 -17.81
N GLY A 155 13.00 3.09 -16.64
CA GLY A 155 14.40 2.94 -16.27
C GLY A 155 15.04 4.18 -15.64
N ASP A 156 14.38 5.34 -15.68
CA ASP A 156 14.88 6.54 -15.01
C ASP A 156 14.69 6.43 -13.49
N LYS A 157 15.67 6.95 -12.75
CA LYS A 157 15.59 7.12 -11.30
C LYS A 157 14.92 8.45 -10.97
N VAL A 158 13.85 8.42 -10.20
CA VAL A 158 13.13 9.61 -9.75
C VAL A 158 13.18 9.71 -8.24
N LYS A 159 13.66 10.85 -7.72
CA LYS A 159 13.68 11.13 -6.29
C LYS A 159 12.30 11.62 -5.84
N LEU A 160 11.74 10.96 -4.84
CA LEU A 160 10.41 11.22 -4.28
C LEU A 160 10.47 12.27 -3.16
N ALA A 161 9.30 12.82 -2.81
CA ALA A 161 9.18 13.79 -1.72
C ALA A 161 9.57 13.20 -0.35
N SER A 162 9.32 11.90 -0.12
CA SER A 162 9.78 11.16 1.06
C SER A 162 11.29 11.01 1.18
N GLY A 163 12.04 11.24 0.08
CA GLY A 163 13.48 10.99 -0.02
C GLY A 163 13.85 9.62 -0.62
N LEU A 164 12.86 8.73 -0.84
CA LEU A 164 13.07 7.49 -1.58
C LEU A 164 13.39 7.75 -3.05
N THR A 165 14.10 6.82 -3.68
CA THR A 165 14.31 6.79 -5.13
C THR A 165 13.41 5.71 -5.74
N LEU A 166 12.55 6.11 -6.67
CA LEU A 166 11.68 5.23 -7.44
C LEU A 166 12.27 4.99 -8.84
N THR A 167 12.21 3.75 -9.31
CA THR A 167 12.52 3.38 -10.70
C THR A 167 11.38 2.55 -11.25
N LEU A 168 10.91 2.91 -12.45
CA LEU A 168 9.96 2.10 -13.20
C LEU A 168 10.73 1.10 -14.07
N ASP A 169 10.74 -0.18 -13.69
CA ASP A 169 11.57 -1.18 -14.35
C ASP A 169 10.92 -1.74 -15.61
N LYS A 170 9.62 -2.08 -15.51
CA LYS A 170 8.91 -2.79 -16.58
C LYS A 170 7.41 -2.54 -16.49
N VAL A 171 6.77 -2.47 -17.66
CA VAL A 171 5.30 -2.43 -17.78
C VAL A 171 4.83 -3.45 -18.83
N TRP A 172 3.72 -4.12 -18.56
CA TRP A 172 3.08 -5.02 -19.52
C TRP A 172 1.59 -5.18 -19.27
N LEU A 173 0.91 -5.83 -20.21
CA LEU A 173 -0.51 -6.17 -20.10
C LEU A 173 -0.65 -7.62 -19.62
N ASP A 174 -1.43 -7.84 -18.56
CA ASP A 174 -1.69 -9.19 -18.07
C ASP A 174 -2.68 -9.93 -18.99
N SER A 175 -2.17 -10.94 -19.70
CA SER A 175 -3.00 -11.80 -20.54
C SER A 175 -3.92 -12.73 -19.74
N ALA A 176 -3.61 -12.99 -18.46
CA ALA A 176 -4.42 -13.82 -17.59
C ALA A 176 -5.70 -13.08 -17.18
N TYR A 177 -5.66 -11.76 -16.98
CA TYR A 177 -6.85 -10.96 -16.76
C TYR A 177 -7.86 -11.14 -17.89
N ALA A 178 -7.43 -11.08 -19.16
CA ALA A 178 -8.31 -11.28 -20.31
C ALA A 178 -8.99 -12.68 -20.36
N LYS A 179 -8.45 -13.67 -19.64
CA LYS A 179 -9.00 -15.03 -19.54
C LYS A 179 -9.90 -15.23 -18.32
N SER A 180 -9.93 -14.27 -17.40
CA SER A 180 -10.76 -14.33 -16.20
C SER A 180 -12.24 -14.14 -16.55
N LYS A 181 -13.13 -14.91 -15.90
CA LYS A 181 -14.58 -14.69 -16.01
C LYS A 181 -15.03 -13.36 -15.40
N ALA A 182 -14.21 -12.80 -14.50
CA ALA A 182 -14.45 -11.48 -13.89
C ALA A 182 -13.85 -10.33 -14.71
N ALA A 183 -13.25 -10.62 -15.86
CA ALA A 183 -12.69 -9.60 -16.74
C ALA A 183 -13.79 -8.79 -17.39
N LEU A 184 -13.63 -7.46 -17.40
CA LEU A 184 -14.49 -6.59 -18.18
C LEU A 184 -13.98 -6.57 -19.64
N PRO A 185 -14.89 -6.68 -20.64
CA PRO A 185 -14.50 -6.90 -22.03
C PRO A 185 -13.75 -5.73 -22.67
N ASP A 186 -13.95 -4.52 -22.14
CA ASP A 186 -13.38 -3.26 -22.58
C ASP A 186 -12.18 -2.82 -21.74
N LYS A 187 -11.78 -3.61 -20.73
CA LYS A 187 -10.67 -3.30 -19.83
C LYS A 187 -9.53 -4.28 -19.95
N VAL A 188 -8.34 -3.82 -19.58
CA VAL A 188 -7.13 -4.60 -19.46
C VAL A 188 -6.51 -4.36 -18.09
N GLN A 189 -5.77 -5.35 -17.61
CA GLN A 189 -4.92 -5.17 -16.45
C GLN A 189 -3.52 -4.73 -16.92
N VAL A 190 -3.10 -3.57 -16.43
CA VAL A 190 -1.76 -3.01 -16.64
C VAL A 190 -0.94 -3.34 -15.40
N ASP A 191 0.09 -4.14 -15.59
CA ASP A 191 1.02 -4.55 -14.54
C ASP A 191 2.31 -3.74 -14.64
N VAL A 192 2.75 -3.23 -13.50
CA VAL A 192 3.88 -2.30 -13.39
C VAL A 192 4.84 -2.86 -12.34
N GLN A 193 6.09 -3.09 -12.73
CA GLN A 193 7.18 -3.45 -11.81
C GLN A 193 8.01 -2.22 -11.47
N VAL A 194 8.22 -2.00 -10.18
CA VAL A 194 8.94 -0.85 -9.66
C VAL A 194 10.01 -1.28 -8.67
N THR A 195 11.06 -0.47 -8.58
CA THR A 195 12.10 -0.58 -7.57
C THR A 195 12.10 0.68 -6.71
N PHE A 196 12.04 0.48 -5.39
CA PHE A 196 12.33 1.53 -4.41
C PHE A 196 13.73 1.32 -3.85
N ALA A 197 14.49 2.40 -3.73
CA ALA A 197 15.78 2.44 -3.06
C ALA A 197 15.78 3.55 -2.01
N ASN A 198 16.31 3.25 -0.82
CA ASN A 198 16.52 4.24 0.22
C ASN A 198 18.00 4.64 0.27
N GLU A 199 18.31 5.82 -0.27
CA GLU A 199 19.68 6.38 -0.25
C GLU A 199 19.90 7.34 0.93
N GLU A 200 18.87 7.53 1.78
CA GLU A 200 18.91 8.40 2.95
C GLU A 200 19.44 7.64 4.19
N SER A 201 19.82 8.39 5.24
CA SER A 201 20.36 7.82 6.48
C SER A 201 19.29 7.28 7.44
N ASN A 202 18.02 7.53 7.17
CA ASN A 202 16.90 7.14 8.02
C ASN A 202 16.05 6.07 7.33
N ALA A 203 15.34 5.25 8.11
CA ALA A 203 14.36 4.34 7.53
C ALA A 203 13.17 5.12 6.96
N LEU A 204 12.75 4.78 5.75
CA LEU A 204 11.65 5.44 5.04
C LEU A 204 10.56 4.42 4.69
N SER A 205 9.30 4.82 4.79
CA SER A 205 8.16 3.95 4.46
C SER A 205 7.68 4.19 3.03
N TYR A 206 7.10 3.15 2.44
CA TYR A 206 6.44 3.23 1.13
C TYR A 206 5.09 2.52 1.21
N THR A 207 4.09 3.10 0.57
CA THR A 207 2.70 2.63 0.57
C THR A 207 2.26 2.33 -0.86
N PRO A 208 2.11 1.05 -1.26
CA PRO A 208 1.75 0.69 -2.63
C PRO A 208 0.38 1.19 -3.09
N THR A 209 -0.54 1.48 -2.18
CA THR A 209 -1.88 1.98 -2.54
C THR A 209 -1.89 3.44 -2.99
N ASP A 210 -0.78 4.15 -2.81
CA ASP A 210 -0.66 5.57 -3.17
C ASP A 210 -0.26 5.76 -4.64
N PHE A 211 0.04 4.67 -5.35
CA PHE A 211 0.23 4.73 -6.79
C PHE A 211 -1.08 5.06 -7.50
N ILE A 212 -1.00 5.99 -8.44
CA ILE A 212 -2.09 6.35 -9.35
C ILE A 212 -1.57 6.19 -10.77
N LEU A 213 -2.35 5.53 -11.62
CA LEU A 213 -2.09 5.51 -13.05
C LEU A 213 -3.00 6.53 -13.73
N LYS A 214 -2.46 7.42 -14.56
CA LYS A 214 -3.21 8.40 -15.35
C LYS A 214 -3.08 8.14 -16.84
N ASP A 215 -4.10 8.43 -17.63
CA ASP A 215 -4.01 8.44 -19.09
C ASP A 215 -3.73 9.86 -19.64
N LEU A 216 -3.85 10.02 -20.96
CA LEU A 216 -3.64 11.31 -21.64
C LEU A 216 -4.74 12.34 -21.31
N GLN A 217 -5.89 11.90 -20.83
CA GLN A 217 -7.04 12.72 -20.47
C GLN A 217 -7.08 13.01 -18.96
N ASP A 218 -6.01 12.68 -18.23
CA ASP A 218 -5.90 12.83 -16.77
C ASP A 218 -6.96 12.01 -16.00
N LEU A 219 -7.51 10.93 -16.59
CA LEU A 219 -8.36 10.00 -15.86
C LEU A 219 -7.50 9.11 -14.97
N GLU A 220 -7.92 8.98 -13.71
CA GLU A 220 -7.17 8.26 -12.69
C GLU A 220 -7.65 6.81 -12.52
N TYR A 221 -6.70 5.89 -12.50
CA TYR A 221 -6.89 4.47 -12.24
C TYR A 221 -6.15 4.08 -10.97
N LYS A 222 -6.89 3.50 -10.02
CA LYS A 222 -6.34 3.09 -8.71
C LYS A 222 -5.69 1.70 -8.79
N THR A 223 -4.75 1.47 -7.90
CA THR A 223 -4.14 0.14 -7.73
C THR A 223 -5.18 -0.91 -7.35
N VAL A 224 -5.02 -2.11 -7.89
CA VAL A 224 -5.79 -3.30 -7.53
C VAL A 224 -4.87 -4.27 -6.79
N LEU A 225 -5.37 -4.82 -5.67
CA LEU A 225 -4.61 -5.71 -4.78
C LEU A 225 -4.39 -7.13 -5.35
N ASN A 226 -4.62 -7.34 -6.64
CA ASN A 226 -4.42 -8.64 -7.27
C ASN A 226 -3.02 -8.70 -7.86
N ALA A 227 -2.12 -9.39 -7.15
CA ALA A 227 -0.79 -9.68 -7.67
C ALA A 227 -0.91 -10.54 -8.93
N SER A 228 -0.36 -10.05 -10.04
CA SER A 228 0.00 -10.92 -11.15
C SER A 228 0.89 -12.05 -10.66
N LYS A 229 0.79 -13.23 -11.27
CA LYS A 229 1.68 -14.35 -10.93
C LYS A 229 3.11 -14.13 -11.44
N GLU A 230 3.32 -13.14 -12.28
CA GLU A 230 4.60 -12.84 -12.92
C GLU A 230 5.58 -12.06 -12.00
N TYR A 231 5.09 -11.43 -10.92
CA TYR A 231 5.93 -10.75 -9.94
C TYR A 231 5.41 -10.91 -8.51
N LYS A 232 6.28 -10.60 -7.56
CA LYS A 232 5.91 -10.44 -6.16
C LYS A 232 5.21 -9.10 -5.97
N ALA A 233 3.93 -9.11 -5.58
CA ALA A 233 3.23 -7.87 -5.27
C ALA A 233 3.98 -7.05 -4.22
N LEU A 234 4.01 -5.75 -4.44
CA LEU A 234 4.56 -4.81 -3.49
C LEU A 234 3.59 -4.71 -2.30
N THR A 235 4.10 -4.91 -1.09
CA THR A 235 3.34 -4.79 0.16
C THR A 235 3.78 -3.55 0.92
N LEU A 236 2.90 -2.95 1.73
CA LEU A 236 3.27 -1.86 2.64
C LEU A 236 4.51 -2.25 3.46
N GLY A 237 5.47 -1.33 3.59
CA GLY A 237 6.67 -1.60 4.36
C GLY A 237 7.55 -0.38 4.59
N SER A 238 8.69 -0.63 5.22
CA SER A 238 9.76 0.35 5.45
C SER A 238 11.08 -0.17 4.91
N LEU A 239 11.85 0.71 4.28
CA LEU A 239 13.18 0.46 3.78
C LEU A 239 14.22 1.06 4.72
N LEU A 240 15.14 0.21 5.18
CA LEU A 240 16.32 0.66 5.92
C LEU A 240 17.28 1.46 5.01
N PRO A 241 18.18 2.27 5.57
CA PRO A 241 19.22 2.96 4.81
C PRO A 241 20.02 2.01 3.91
N GLY A 242 20.18 2.37 2.63
CA GLY A 242 20.86 1.58 1.61
C GLY A 242 20.07 0.36 1.09
N ALA A 243 18.88 0.09 1.63
CA ALA A 243 18.07 -1.05 1.18
C ALA A 243 17.31 -0.75 -0.11
N THR A 244 17.05 -1.81 -0.88
CA THR A 244 16.25 -1.78 -2.10
C THR A 244 15.16 -2.83 -2.03
N ILE A 245 13.97 -2.54 -2.57
CA ILE A 245 12.92 -3.54 -2.79
C ILE A 245 12.36 -3.42 -4.19
N ILE A 246 12.08 -4.58 -4.79
CA ILE A 246 11.43 -4.71 -6.08
C ILE A 246 10.08 -5.37 -5.84
N GLY A 247 9.04 -4.81 -6.41
CA GLY A 247 7.70 -5.39 -6.40
C GLY A 247 6.89 -4.86 -7.56
N GLY A 248 5.65 -5.33 -7.70
CA GLY A 248 4.76 -4.77 -8.70
C GLY A 248 3.40 -4.36 -8.14
N VAL A 249 2.74 -3.53 -8.93
CA VAL A 249 1.40 -2.98 -8.70
C VAL A 249 0.59 -3.13 -9.99
N SER A 250 -0.71 -3.38 -9.85
CA SER A 250 -1.62 -3.61 -10.98
C SER A 250 -2.70 -2.54 -11.04
N PHE A 251 -3.15 -2.22 -12.25
CA PHE A 251 -4.25 -1.29 -12.52
C PHE A 251 -5.22 -1.91 -13.52
N ILE A 252 -6.48 -1.48 -13.48
CA ILE A 252 -7.48 -1.84 -14.51
C ILE A 252 -7.84 -0.59 -15.30
N ALA A 253 -7.48 -0.57 -16.58
CA ALA A 253 -7.64 0.58 -17.48
C ALA A 253 -8.37 0.17 -18.78
N PRO A 254 -8.95 1.12 -19.54
CA PRO A 254 -9.55 0.85 -20.83
C PRO A 254 -8.53 0.29 -21.82
N LYS A 255 -8.92 -0.71 -22.61
CA LYS A 255 -8.06 -1.35 -23.61
C LYS A 255 -7.62 -0.41 -24.75
N THR A 256 -8.37 0.67 -24.96
CA THR A 256 -8.09 1.69 -25.98
C THR A 256 -6.90 2.58 -25.60
N GLU A 257 -6.59 2.70 -24.32
CA GLU A 257 -5.51 3.55 -23.84
C GLU A 257 -4.14 2.88 -24.01
N LYS A 258 -3.20 3.64 -24.55
CA LYS A 258 -1.82 3.18 -24.85
C LYS A 258 -0.75 3.98 -24.14
N SER A 259 -1.05 5.20 -23.71
CA SER A 259 -0.07 6.09 -23.09
C SER A 259 -0.54 6.43 -21.69
N PHE A 260 0.36 6.25 -20.73
CA PHE A 260 0.04 6.41 -19.32
C PHE A 260 1.13 7.20 -18.59
N ARG A 261 0.76 7.78 -17.45
CA ARG A 261 1.67 8.34 -16.44
C ARG A 261 1.46 7.60 -15.13
N LEU A 262 2.53 7.04 -14.58
CA LEU A 262 2.53 6.53 -13.21
C LEU A 262 2.86 7.67 -12.26
N VAL A 263 2.01 7.90 -11.27
CA VAL A 263 2.16 8.97 -10.28
C VAL A 263 2.37 8.36 -8.89
N TYR A 264 3.37 8.87 -8.17
CA TYR A 264 3.66 8.51 -6.77
C TYR A 264 4.33 9.67 -6.05
N GLU A 265 3.76 10.17 -4.95
CA GLU A 265 4.32 11.33 -4.20
C GLU A 265 4.72 12.51 -5.12
N ASP A 266 3.81 12.92 -6.01
CA ASP A 266 4.00 13.99 -7.01
C ASP A 266 5.06 13.71 -8.10
N ALA A 267 5.76 12.58 -8.05
CA ALA A 267 6.63 12.14 -9.13
C ALA A 267 5.81 11.49 -10.26
N GLU A 268 6.13 11.84 -11.52
CA GLU A 268 5.46 11.31 -12.70
C GLU A 268 6.44 10.59 -13.63
N ILE A 269 6.11 9.36 -14.01
CA ILE A 269 6.84 8.56 -15.00
C ILE A 269 5.91 8.23 -16.16
N ALA A 270 6.21 8.77 -17.34
CA ALA A 270 5.44 8.55 -18.55
C ALA A 270 5.93 7.31 -19.31
N PHE A 271 5.00 6.52 -19.83
CA PHE A 271 5.32 5.36 -20.67
C PHE A 271 4.20 5.08 -21.68
N SER A 272 4.49 4.21 -22.65
CA SER A 272 3.50 3.71 -23.60
C SER A 272 3.57 2.20 -23.71
N LEU A 273 2.40 1.59 -23.82
CA LEU A 273 2.22 0.15 -24.03
C LEU A 273 2.31 -0.17 -25.53
N PRO A 274 2.77 -1.39 -25.89
CA PRO A 274 2.79 -1.86 -27.27
C PRO A 274 1.38 -2.01 -27.88
#